data_AF-A0A4Q2YVV5-F1
#
_entry.id   AF-A0A4Q2YVV5-F1
#
_cell.length_a   1.000
_cell.length_b   1.000
_cell.length_c   1.000
_cell.angle_alpha   90.00
_cell.angle_beta   90.00
_cell.angle_gamma   90.00
#
_symmetry.space_group_name_H-M   'P 1'
#
loop_
_entity.id
_entity.type
_entity.pdbx_description
1 polymer ?
#
loop_
_entity_poly.entity_id
_entity_poly.type
_entity_poly.pdbx_seq_one_letter_code
_entity_poly.pdbx_strand_id
1 'polypeptide(L)' 'MSITAERKTEVITDNARAKGDTGSPEVQVAILTDRINTLTAHFKAHHKDNHSRRGLL' A
#
# COMPACT_ATOMS: atom_id res chain seq x y z
N MET A 1 -5.49 -8.68 2.96
CA MET A 1 -6.36 -7.72 2.26
C MET A 1 -5.53 -6.90 1.29
N SER A 2 -6.05 -6.63 0.10
CA SER A 2 -5.39 -5.81 -0.93
C SER A 2 -5.96 -4.40 -0.90
N ILE A 3 -5.12 -3.41 -1.25
CA ILE A 3 -5.58 -2.06 -1.61
C ILE A 3 -6.66 -2.17 -2.70
N THR A 4 -7.73 -1.38 -2.59
CA THR A 4 -8.79 -1.37 -3.62
C THR A 4 -8.26 -0.74 -4.91
N ALA A 5 -8.89 -1.03 -6.03
CA ALA A 5 -8.47 -0.49 -7.32
C ALA A 5 -8.60 1.04 -7.36
N GLU A 6 -9.63 1.57 -6.72
CA GLU A 6 -9.91 3.00 -6.61
C GLU A 6 -8.80 3.69 -5.80
N ARG A 7 -8.52 3.19 -4.60
CA ARG A 7 -7.48 3.77 -3.73
C ARG A 7 -6.10 3.68 -4.36
N LYS A 8 -5.80 2.57 -5.04
CA LYS A 8 -4.54 2.42 -5.77
C LYS A 8 -4.41 3.45 -6.89
N THR A 9 -5.48 3.71 -7.63
CA THR A 9 -5.49 4.71 -8.71
C THR A 9 -5.26 6.11 -8.15
N GLU A 10 -5.92 6.44 -7.04
CA GLU A 10 -5.76 7.72 -6.33
C GLU A 10 -4.32 7.93 -5.83
N VAL A 11 -3.73 6.93 -5.17
CA VAL A 11 -2.34 6.99 -4.72
C VAL A 11 -1.36 7.16 -5.88
N ILE A 12 -1.62 6.51 -7.02
CA ILE A 12 -0.81 6.68 -8.23
C ILE A 12 -0.93 8.12 -8.75
N THR A 13 -2.15 8.65 -8.90
CA THR A 13 -2.35 10.00 -9.44
C THR A 13 -1.72 11.08 -8.57
N ASP A 14 -1.74 10.90 -7.25
CA ASP A 14 -1.20 11.88 -6.30
C ASP A 14 0.33 11.92 -6.28
N ASN A 15 0.99 10.83 -6.65
CA ASN A 15 2.45 10.66 -6.54
C ASN A 15 3.15 10.50 -7.91
N ALA A 16 2.39 10.47 -9.01
CA ALA A 16 2.91 10.37 -10.36
C ALA A 16 3.71 11.62 -10.73
N ARG A 17 4.94 11.42 -11.25
CA ARG A 17 5.76 12.55 -11.73
C ARG A 17 5.28 13.09 -13.08
N ALA A 18 4.60 12.25 -13.86
CA ALA A 18 4.08 12.58 -15.18
C ALA A 18 2.81 11.77 -15.47
N LYS A 19 2.03 12.20 -16.46
CA LYS A 19 0.82 11.48 -16.89
C LYS A 19 1.21 10.08 -17.38
N GLY A 20 0.62 9.05 -16.76
CA GLY A 20 0.89 7.64 -17.08
C GLY A 20 2.04 7.02 -16.30
N ASP A 21 2.67 7.76 -15.39
CA ASP A 21 3.66 7.21 -14.46
C ASP A 21 2.97 6.32 -13.42
N THR A 22 3.17 5.02 -13.56
CA THR A 22 2.59 3.99 -12.68
C THR A 22 3.66 3.19 -11.94
N GLY A 23 4.94 3.53 -12.14
CA GLY A 23 6.05 2.68 -11.75
C GLY A 23 7.29 3.42 -11.26
N SER A 24 7.28 4.75 -11.20
CA SER A 24 8.37 5.51 -10.58
C SER A 24 8.58 5.11 -9.11
N PRO A 25 9.78 5.37 -8.57
CA PRO A 25 10.07 5.10 -7.17
C PRO A 25 9.06 5.74 -6.22
N GLU A 26 8.60 6.96 -6.49
CA GLU A 26 7.63 7.70 -5.67
C GLU A 26 6.28 7.01 -5.67
N VAL A 27 5.77 6.63 -6.84
CA VAL A 27 4.51 5.90 -6.97
C VAL A 27 4.59 4.55 -6.26
N GLN A 28 5.67 3.80 -6.45
CA GLN A 28 5.86 2.51 -5.79
C GLN A 28 5.96 2.65 -4.27
N VAL A 29 6.75 3.61 -3.78
CA VAL A 29 6.89 3.90 -2.34
C VAL A 29 5.55 4.33 -1.75
N ALA A 30 4.77 5.16 -2.45
CA ALA A 30 3.45 5.59 -1.99
C ALA A 30 2.47 4.41 -1.86
N ILE A 31 2.43 3.51 -2.87
CA ILE A 31 1.60 2.29 -2.82
C ILE A 31 2.03 1.38 -1.67
N LEU A 32 3.33 1.15 -1.48
CA LEU A 32 3.86 0.33 -0.39
C LEU A 32 3.55 0.94 0.98
N THR A 33 3.64 2.27 1.10
CA THR A 33 3.33 3.01 2.32
C THR A 33 1.85 2.89 2.69
N ASP A 34 0.94 3.07 1.74
CA ASP A 34 -0.50 2.91 1.96
C ASP A 34 -0.85 1.48 2.42
N ARG A 35 -0.19 0.48 1.79
CA ARG A 35 -0.31 -0.93 2.17
C ARG A 35 0.25 -1.22 3.57
N ILE A 36 1.39 -0.64 3.95
CA ILE A 36 1.98 -0.78 5.29
C ILE A 36 1.05 -0.19 6.34
N ASN A 37 0.50 1.01 6.11
CA ASN A 37 -0.42 1.66 7.04
C ASN A 37 -1.69 0.82 7.26
N THR A 38 -2.27 0.32 6.18
CA THR A 38 -3.45 -0.56 6.21
C THR A 38 -3.17 -1.85 6.99
N LEU A 39 -2.06 -2.53 6.70
CA LEU A 39 -1.70 -3.78 7.38
C LEU A 39 -1.32 -3.57 8.85
N THR A 40 -0.69 -2.43 9.17
CA THR A 40 -0.38 -2.07 10.56
C THR A 40 -1.66 -1.91 11.38
N ALA A 41 -2.69 -1.25 10.83
CA ALA A 41 -4.00 -1.17 11.48
C ALA A 41 -4.65 -2.55 11.64
N HIS A 42 -4.60 -3.40 10.60
CA HIS A 42 -5.08 -4.79 10.67
C HIS A 42 -4.44 -5.58 11.80
N PHE A 43 -3.11 -5.49 11.99
CA PHE A 43 -2.41 -6.23 13.05
C PHE A 43 -2.71 -5.72 14.47
N LYS A 44 -3.19 -4.48 14.61
CA LYS A 44 -3.73 -3.97 15.88
C LYS A 44 -5.05 -4.63 16.25
N ALA A 45 -5.88 -5.00 15.28
CA ALA A 45 -7.11 -5.76 15.54
C ALA A 45 -6.87 -7.28 15.59
N HIS A 46 -5.88 -7.76 14.82
CA HIS A 46 -5.59 -9.19 14.64
C HIS A 46 -4.18 -9.55 15.13
N HIS A 47 -3.98 -9.49 16.45
CA HIS A 47 -2.65 -9.68 17.06
C HIS A 47 -2.00 -11.04 16.78
N LYS A 48 -2.79 -12.09 16.51
CA LYS A 48 -2.32 -13.46 16.26
C LYS A 48 -2.03 -13.77 14.79
N ASP A 49 -2.31 -12.84 13.88
CA ASP A 49 -2.06 -13.02 12.44
C ASP A 49 -0.57 -12.85 12.10
N ASN A 50 0.24 -13.85 12.46
CA ASN A 50 1.69 -13.85 12.27
C ASN A 50 2.10 -14.14 10.81
N HIS A 51 1.26 -14.89 10.07
CA HIS A 51 1.53 -15.24 8.67
C HIS A 51 1.48 -14.01 7.78
N SER A 52 0.41 -13.20 7.89
CA SER A 52 0.31 -11.95 7.14
C SER A 52 1.34 -10.93 7.59
N ARG A 53 1.69 -10.90 8.89
CA ARG A 53 2.77 -10.02 9.40
C ARG A 53 4.12 -10.38 8.80
N ARG A 54 4.41 -11.68 8.63
CA ARG A 54 5.62 -12.12 7.94
C ARG A 54 5.61 -11.71 6.47
N GLY A 55 4.45 -11.72 5.80
CA GLY A 55 4.32 -11.23 4.42
C GLY A 55 4.42 -9.70 4.26
N LEU A 56 4.45 -8.94 5.36
CA LEU A 56 4.74 -7.51 5.36
C LEU A 56 6.23 -7.21 5.47
N LEU A 57 7.01 -8.10 6.08
CA LEU A 57 8.46 -7.98 6.29
C LEU A 57 9.23 -8.47 5.06
#